data_AF-A0A1F9Z1H1-F1
#
_entry.id   AF-A0A1F9Z1H1-F1
#
_cell.length_a   1.000
_cell.length_b   1.000
_cell.length_c   1.000
_cell.angle_alpha   90.00
_cell.angle_beta   90.00
_cell.angle_gamma   90.00
#
_symmetry.space_group_name_H-M   'P 1'
#
loop_
_entity.id
_entity.type
_entity.pdbx_description
1 polymer ?
#
loop_
_entity_poly.entity_id
_entity_poly.type
_entity_poly.pdbx_seq_one_letter_code
_entity_poly.pdbx_strand_id
1 'polypeptide(L)'
;MKITANNLTVNVPEPSAYVLHKFIICQRRTKVEKKEKDLASAVEIGEYLMTNNKHRVRLKDIFSSLPDKWKKKIINILDKNSKILYEYLQNKA
;
A
#
# COMPACT_ATOMS: atom_id res chain seq x y z
N MET A 1 1.49 -14.19 5.93
CA MET A 1 0.20 -14.89 6.07
C MET A 1 0.20 -16.10 5.13
N LYS A 2 -0.50 -17.19 5.50
CA LYS A 2 -0.66 -18.36 4.63
C LYS A 2 -1.97 -18.23 3.86
N ILE A 3 -1.93 -18.46 2.55
CA ILE A 3 -3.12 -18.56 1.69
C ILE A 3 -3.04 -19.89 0.96
N THR A 4 -4.17 -20.58 0.87
CA THR A 4 -4.30 -21.82 0.10
C THR A 4 -5.18 -21.55 -1.12
N ALA A 5 -4.65 -21.84 -2.32
CA ALA A 5 -5.38 -21.76 -3.58
C ALA A 5 -4.99 -22.97 -4.45
N ASN A 6 -5.96 -23.66 -5.05
CA ASN A 6 -5.73 -24.83 -5.90
C ASN A 6 -4.80 -25.88 -5.25
N ASN A 7 -5.04 -26.19 -3.97
CA ASN A 7 -4.23 -27.10 -3.15
C ASN A 7 -2.77 -26.67 -2.92
N LEU A 8 -2.39 -25.47 -3.32
CA LEU A 8 -1.08 -24.87 -3.04
C LEU A 8 -1.20 -23.91 -1.87
N THR A 9 -0.39 -24.11 -0.83
CA THR A 9 -0.29 -23.19 0.30
C THR A 9 0.95 -22.34 0.17
N VAL A 10 0.76 -21.02 0.06
CA VAL A 10 1.85 -20.04 -0.10
C VAL A 10 1.89 -19.07 1.06
N ASN A 11 3.11 -18.70 1.46
CA ASN A 11 3.34 -17.60 2.38
C ASN A 11 3.39 -16.29 1.58
N VAL A 12 2.42 -15.41 1.82
CA VAL A 12 2.41 -14.07 1.21
C VAL A 12 2.59 -13.00 2.29
N PRO A 13 3.14 -11.82 1.94
CA PRO A 13 3.20 -10.69 2.86
C PRO A 13 1.80 -10.24 3.27
N GLU A 14 1.72 -9.57 4.41
CA GLU A 14 0.47 -8.90 4.81
C GLU A 14 0.12 -7.81 3.76
N PRO A 15 -1.12 -7.77 3.22
CA PRO A 15 -1.46 -6.91 2.08
C PRO A 15 -1.25 -5.42 2.35
N SER A 16 -1.63 -4.94 3.53
CA SER A 16 -1.49 -3.53 3.89
C SER A 16 -0.01 -3.11 3.99
N ALA A 17 0.85 -3.95 4.57
CA ALA A 17 2.30 -3.77 4.58
C ALA A 17 2.89 -3.78 3.17
N TYR A 18 2.44 -4.71 2.32
CA TYR A 18 2.88 -4.80 0.93
C TYR A 18 2.61 -3.51 0.17
N VAL A 19 1.38 -2.97 0.26
CA VAL A 19 0.97 -1.72 -0.41
C VAL A 19 1.84 -0.54 0.03
N LEU A 20 1.95 -0.32 1.34
CA LEU A 20 2.75 0.80 1.89
C LEU A 20 4.22 0.70 1.47
N HIS A 21 4.78 -0.52 1.46
CA HIS A 21 6.16 -0.73 1.06
C HIS A 21 6.36 -0.52 -0.44
N LYS A 22 5.39 -0.90 -1.29
CA LYS A 22 5.46 -0.67 -2.74
C LYS A 22 5.47 0.81 -3.10
N PHE A 23 4.71 1.66 -2.39
CA PHE A 23 4.78 3.12 -2.54
C PHE A 23 6.15 3.71 -2.18
N ILE A 24 6.88 3.09 -1.25
CA ILE A 24 8.25 3.52 -0.92
C ILE A 24 9.24 3.03 -1.98
N ILE A 25 9.12 1.77 -2.39
CA ILE A 25 10.05 1.13 -3.34
C ILE A 25 9.96 1.76 -4.72
N CYS A 26 8.76 2.10 -5.22
CA CYS A 26 8.62 2.65 -6.56
C CYS A 26 9.43 3.96 -6.75
N GLN A 27 9.61 4.75 -5.69
CA GLN A 27 10.44 5.97 -5.71
C GLN A 27 11.94 5.71 -5.84
N ARG A 28 12.39 4.49 -5.50
CA ARG A 28 13.80 4.09 -5.49
C ARG A 28 14.20 3.33 -6.76
N ARG A 29 13.23 2.97 -7.61
CA ARG A 29 13.48 2.26 -8.88
C ARG A 29 14.02 3.24 -9.92
N THR A 30 15.10 2.84 -10.59
CA THR A 30 15.70 3.58 -11.70
C THR A 30 15.02 3.30 -13.03
N LYS A 31 14.48 2.09 -13.21
CA LYS A 31 13.75 1.69 -14.42
C LYS A 31 12.31 2.17 -14.34
N VAL A 32 11.92 3.04 -15.27
CA VAL A 32 10.59 3.68 -15.34
C VAL A 32 9.47 2.65 -15.41
N GLU A 33 9.56 1.67 -16.32
CA GLU A 33 8.56 0.61 -16.48
C GLU A 33 8.28 -0.16 -15.17
N LYS A 34 9.34 -0.47 -14.41
CA LYS A 34 9.20 -1.17 -13.12
C LYS A 34 8.55 -0.28 -12.06
N LYS A 35 8.87 1.02 -12.08
CA LYS A 35 8.27 2.02 -11.18
C LYS A 35 6.78 2.15 -11.43
N GLU A 36 6.37 2.28 -12.69
CA GLU A 36 4.96 2.40 -13.09
C GLU A 36 4.17 1.16 -12.71
N LYS A 37 4.71 -0.04 -12.99
CA LYS A 37 4.07 -1.29 -12.59
C LYS A 37 3.93 -1.42 -11.07
N ASP A 38 4.99 -1.10 -10.31
CA ASP A 38 4.94 -1.14 -8.85
C ASP A 38 3.91 -0.13 -8.29
N LEU A 39 3.79 1.04 -8.91
CA LEU A 39 2.82 2.07 -8.54
C LEU A 39 1.39 1.64 -8.83
N ALA A 40 1.11 1.16 -10.05
CA ALA A 40 -0.22 0.68 -10.45
C ALA A 40 -0.69 -0.44 -9.51
N SER A 41 0.17 -1.44 -9.25
CA SER A 41 -0.18 -2.52 -8.32
C SER A 41 -0.41 -2.03 -6.89
N ALA A 42 0.34 -1.03 -6.41
CA ALA A 42 0.14 -0.47 -5.08
C ALA A 42 -1.20 0.28 -4.96
N VAL A 43 -1.57 1.03 -6.00
CA VAL A 43 -2.86 1.74 -6.07
C VAL A 43 -4.01 0.75 -6.13
N GLU A 44 -4.01 -0.17 -7.10
CA GLU A 44 -5.10 -1.13 -7.29
C GLU A 44 -5.35 -1.97 -6.03
N ILE A 45 -4.29 -2.54 -5.45
CA ILE A 45 -4.42 -3.34 -4.24
C ILE A 45 -4.81 -2.45 -3.06
N GLY A 46 -4.22 -1.26 -2.92
CA GLY A 46 -4.54 -0.33 -1.83
C GLY A 46 -6.02 0.06 -1.84
N GLU A 47 -6.57 0.41 -3.00
CA GLU A 47 -7.99 0.74 -3.16
C GLU A 47 -8.88 -0.48 -2.94
N TYR A 48 -8.47 -1.67 -3.39
CA TYR A 48 -9.16 -2.91 -3.05
C TYR A 48 -9.22 -3.14 -1.53
N LEU A 49 -8.14 -2.88 -0.79
CA LEU A 49 -8.14 -2.96 0.68
C LEU A 49 -9.13 -1.98 1.33
N MET A 50 -9.52 -0.91 0.63
CA MET A 50 -10.56 0.02 1.09
C MET A 50 -11.96 -0.59 1.08
N THR A 51 -12.19 -1.73 0.42
CA THR A 51 -13.50 -2.40 0.42
C THR A 51 -13.78 -3.17 1.72
N ASN A 52 -12.74 -3.47 2.52
CA ASN A 52 -12.86 -4.30 3.71
C ASN A 52 -12.36 -3.58 4.97
N ASN A 53 -13.22 -3.48 5.99
CA ASN A 53 -12.90 -2.73 7.20
C ASN A 53 -11.63 -3.22 7.93
N LYS A 54 -11.41 -4.53 7.99
CA LYS A 54 -10.24 -5.12 8.65
C LYS A 54 -8.94 -4.67 7.97
N HIS A 55 -8.92 -4.68 6.65
CA HIS A 55 -7.76 -4.26 5.87
C HIS A 55 -7.52 -2.76 5.94
N ARG A 56 -8.59 -1.95 5.90
CA ARG A 56 -8.53 -0.50 6.11
C ARG A 56 -7.87 -0.14 7.44
N VAL A 57 -8.39 -0.67 8.55
CA VAL A 57 -7.85 -0.42 9.90
C VAL A 57 -6.38 -0.85 9.95
N ARG A 58 -6.07 -2.05 9.44
CA ARG A 58 -4.69 -2.54 9.41
C ARG A 58 -3.74 -1.65 8.60
N LEU A 59 -4.22 -1.10 7.47
CA LEU A 59 -3.44 -0.16 6.66
C LEU A 59 -3.12 1.11 7.43
N LYS A 60 -4.10 1.66 8.15
CA LYS A 60 -3.90 2.85 8.98
C LYS A 60 -2.96 2.59 10.16
N ASP A 61 -3.08 1.43 10.81
CA ASP A 61 -2.21 1.04 11.92
C ASP A 61 -0.75 0.95 11.48
N ILE A 62 -0.49 0.25 10.38
CA ILE A 62 0.87 0.09 9.85
C ILE A 62 1.39 1.45 9.37
N PHE A 63 0.58 2.23 8.66
CA PHE A 63 0.98 3.57 8.22
C PHE A 63 1.37 4.45 9.41
N SER A 64 0.60 4.40 10.50
CA SER A 64 0.83 5.20 11.71
C SER A 64 2.12 4.84 12.44
N SER A 65 2.59 3.59 12.33
CA SER A 65 3.86 3.16 12.92
C SER A 65 5.09 3.46 12.04
N LEU A 66 4.91 3.88 10.79
CA LEU A 66 6.04 4.23 9.91
C LEU A 66 6.75 5.52 10.36
N PRO A 67 8.05 5.65 10.07
CA PRO A 67 8.77 6.91 10.24
C PRO A 67 8.13 8.06 9.42
N ASP A 68 8.14 9.28 9.95
CA ASP A 68 7.49 10.42 9.30
C ASP A 68 8.02 10.71 7.89
N LYS A 69 9.31 10.46 7.65
CA LYS A 69 9.91 10.57 6.31
C LYS A 69 9.23 9.64 5.32
N TRP A 70 8.83 8.44 5.74
CA TRP A 70 8.15 7.47 4.87
C TRP A 70 6.67 7.81 4.72
N LYS A 71 6.00 8.24 5.79
CA LYS A 71 4.62 8.75 5.72
C LYS A 71 4.49 9.87 4.69
N LYS A 72 5.34 10.90 4.78
CA LYS A 72 5.37 12.02 3.82
C LYS A 72 5.57 11.55 2.38
N LYS A 73 6.51 10.62 2.17
CA LYS A 73 6.77 10.04 0.84
C LYS A 73 5.57 9.30 0.26
N ILE A 74 4.82 8.58 1.09
CA ILE A 74 3.62 7.85 0.67
C ILE A 74 2.51 8.86 0.32
N ILE A 75 2.24 9.81 1.22
CA ILE A 75 1.20 10.84 1.03
C ILE A 75 1.43 11.65 -0.26
N ASN A 76 2.67 12.06 -0.54
CA ASN A 76 3.01 12.78 -1.77
C ASN A 76 2.75 12.00 -3.06
N ILE A 77 2.82 10.66 -3.01
CA ILE A 77 2.43 9.83 -4.14
C ILE A 77 0.92 9.75 -4.23
N LEU A 78 0.26 9.47 -3.11
CA LEU A 78 -1.18 9.24 -3.09
C LEU A 78 -1.96 10.47 -3.56
N ASP A 79 -1.51 11.67 -3.20
CA ASP A 79 -2.08 12.95 -3.66
C ASP A 79 -2.26 13.00 -5.18
N LYS A 80 -1.36 12.37 -5.93
CA LYS A 80 -1.37 12.37 -7.40
C LYS A 80 -1.99 11.14 -8.04
N ASN A 81 -2.16 10.05 -7.28
CA ASN A 81 -2.44 8.72 -7.85
C ASN A 81 -3.66 8.02 -7.25
N SER A 82 -4.10 8.37 -6.05
CA SER A 82 -5.30 7.81 -5.44
C SER A 82 -5.86 8.74 -4.37
N LYS A 83 -6.94 9.44 -4.71
CA LYS A 83 -7.66 10.35 -3.81
C LYS A 83 -8.24 9.62 -2.59
N ILE A 84 -8.79 8.42 -2.79
CA ILE A 84 -9.42 7.61 -1.75
C ILE A 84 -8.39 7.25 -0.66
N LEU A 85 -7.22 6.75 -1.07
CA LEU A 85 -6.15 6.39 -0.14
C LEU A 85 -5.55 7.61 0.54
N TYR A 86 -5.38 8.71 -0.20
CA TYR A 86 -4.88 9.98 0.33
C TYR A 86 -5.78 10.51 1.46
N GLU A 87 -7.09 10.62 1.20
CA GLU A 87 -8.06 11.10 2.18
C GLU A 87 -8.11 10.18 3.41
N TYR A 88 -8.14 8.86 3.20
CA TYR A 88 -8.22 7.90 4.31
C TYR A 88 -6.99 7.95 5.24
N LEU A 89 -5.78 8.07 4.67
CA LEU A 89 -4.54 8.09 5.45
C LEU A 89 -4.22 9.47 6.04
N GLN A 90 -4.73 10.56 5.47
CA GLN A 90 -4.60 11.89 6.05
C GLN A 90 -5.62 12.20 7.13
N ASN A 91 -6.83 11.64 7.06
CA ASN A 91 -7.84 11.85 8.08
C ASN A 91 -7.33 11.34 9.43
N LYS A 92 -6.89 12.27 10.28
CA LYS A 92 -6.66 12.01 11.69
C LYS A 92 -8.01 11.54 12.26
N ALA A 93 -8.04 10.30 12.72
CA ALA A 93 -9.15 9.87 13.58
C ALA A 93 -9.00 10.63 14.91
#